data_AF-A0A914DFK6-F1
#
_entry.id   AF-A0A914DFK6-F1
#
_cell.length_a   1.000
_cell.length_b   1.000
_cell.length_c   1.000
_cell.angle_alpha   90.00
_cell.angle_beta   90.00
_cell.angle_gamma   90.00
#
_symmetry.space_group_name_H-M   'P 1'
#
loop_
_entity.id
_entity.type
_entity.pdbx_description
1 polymer ?
#
loop_
_entity_poly.entity_id
_entity_poly.type
_entity_poly.pdbx_seq_one_letter_code
_entity_poly.pdbx_strand_id
1 'polypeptide(L)'
;MHYALLDEVIRSSNYIQGQNFTNLYNFVSLLSEHFPSLTFANSPSLRRAKRAVASTILKKSERARLVFSHLKQFLEQKPGFVSAQEWQNQFESVERVYAHPFPTNASWQQCQGSSPQFRGYTCGLWTTFHTLTVHAYMDTMK
;
A
#
# COMPACT_ATOMS: atom_id res chain seq x y z
N MET A 1 -4.03 1.71 -3.06
CA MET A 1 -3.88 0.34 -2.54
C MET A 1 -5.18 -0.41 -2.45
N HIS A 2 -6.33 0.22 -2.19
CA HIS A 2 -7.66 -0.42 -2.24
C HIS A 2 -7.84 -1.31 -3.49
N TYR A 3 -7.70 -0.73 -4.70
CA TYR A 3 -7.74 -1.48 -5.96
C TYR A 3 -6.82 -2.72 -5.99
N ALA A 4 -5.56 -2.59 -5.56
CA ALA A 4 -4.59 -3.68 -5.66
C ALA A 4 -4.81 -4.78 -4.61
N LEU A 5 -5.33 -4.45 -3.44
CA LEU A 5 -5.50 -5.37 -2.32
C LEU A 5 -6.92 -5.93 -2.20
N LEU A 6 -7.92 -5.27 -2.78
CA LEU A 6 -9.29 -5.74 -2.79
C LEU A 6 -9.74 -6.08 -4.22
N ASP A 7 -10.01 -5.06 -5.05
CA ASP A 7 -10.65 -5.22 -6.36
C ASP A 7 -9.94 -6.23 -7.26
N GLU A 8 -8.62 -6.14 -7.38
CA GLU A 8 -7.83 -7.05 -8.22
C GLU A 8 -7.73 -8.46 -7.63
N VAL A 9 -7.69 -8.58 -6.31
CA VAL A 9 -7.58 -9.87 -5.62
C VAL A 9 -8.88 -10.66 -5.78
N ILE A 10 -10.03 -10.04 -5.50
CA ILE A 10 -11.35 -10.69 -5.59
C ILE A 10 -11.77 -10.96 -7.03
N ARG A 11 -11.27 -10.16 -7.99
CA ARG A 11 -11.52 -10.35 -9.42
C ARG A 11 -10.80 -11.56 -10.01
N SER A 12 -9.71 -12.02 -9.38
CA SER A 12 -8.84 -13.05 -9.94
C SER A 12 -9.41 -14.48 -9.85
N SER A 13 -10.04 -14.83 -8.72
CA SER A 13 -10.55 -16.18 -8.42
C SER A 13 -11.43 -16.15 -7.18
N ASN A 14 -12.37 -17.09 -7.07
CA ASN A 14 -13.18 -17.29 -5.86
C ASN A 14 -12.35 -17.80 -4.66
N TYR A 15 -11.19 -18.42 -4.93
CA TYR A 15 -10.24 -18.90 -3.93
C TYR A 15 -8.83 -18.45 -4.27
N ILE A 16 -8.15 -17.87 -3.27
CA ILE A 16 -6.76 -17.44 -3.32
C ILE A 16 -5.94 -18.56 -2.69
N GLN A 17 -5.22 -19.32 -3.51
CA GLN A 17 -4.49 -20.52 -3.09
C GLN A 17 -3.22 -20.73 -3.93
N GLY A 18 -2.34 -21.63 -3.49
CA GLY A 18 -1.10 -21.95 -4.20
C GLY A 18 -0.25 -20.70 -4.45
N GLN A 19 0.25 -20.53 -5.68
CA GLN A 19 1.11 -19.39 -6.02
C GLN A 19 0.41 -18.04 -5.83
N ASN A 20 -0.90 -17.94 -6.04
CA ASN A 20 -1.64 -16.69 -5.83
C ASN A 20 -1.66 -16.30 -4.35
N PHE A 21 -1.79 -17.28 -3.45
CA PHE A 21 -1.70 -17.04 -2.01
C PHE A 21 -0.30 -16.59 -1.62
N THR A 22 0.75 -17.30 -2.08
CA THR A 22 2.14 -16.92 -1.80
C THR A 22 2.47 -15.52 -2.33
N ASN A 23 2.02 -15.19 -3.54
CA ASN A 23 2.24 -13.87 -4.14
C ASN A 23 1.53 -12.77 -3.36
N LEU A 24 0.28 -13.00 -2.94
CA LEU A 24 -0.47 -12.05 -2.12
C LEU A 24 0.23 -11.84 -0.76
N TYR A 25 0.65 -12.92 -0.10
CA TYR A 25 1.40 -12.86 1.15
C TYR A 25 2.68 -12.04 1.01
N ASN A 26 3.50 -12.35 0.00
CA ASN A 26 4.76 -11.63 -0.26
C ASN A 26 4.51 -10.15 -0.57
N PHE A 27 3.48 -9.86 -1.36
CA PHE A 27 3.13 -8.48 -1.71
C PHE A 27 2.69 -7.67 -0.48
N VAL A 28 1.81 -8.24 0.36
CA VAL A 28 1.37 -7.59 1.61
C VAL A 28 2.52 -7.46 2.60
N SER A 29 3.43 -8.44 2.68
CA SER A 29 4.62 -8.36 3.52
C SER A 29 5.53 -7.20 3.09
N LEU A 30 5.85 -7.11 1.80
CA LEU A 30 6.66 -6.03 1.23
C LEU A 30 6.07 -4.65 1.54
N LEU A 31 4.75 -4.51 1.43
CA LEU A 31 4.04 -3.27 1.76
C LEU A 31 4.11 -2.95 3.26
N SER A 32 3.93 -3.94 4.15
CA SER A 32 3.99 -3.72 5.59
C SER A 32 5.38 -3.22 6.05
N GLU A 33 6.42 -3.74 5.41
CA GLU A 33 7.82 -3.49 5.74
C GLU A 33 8.31 -2.18 5.14
N HIS A 34 8.07 -1.96 3.84
CA HIS A 34 8.72 -0.90 3.07
C HIS A 34 7.80 0.23 2.57
N PHE A 35 6.50 0.22 2.87
CA PHE A 35 5.65 1.34 2.44
C PHE A 35 6.03 2.61 3.22
N PRO A 36 6.32 3.73 2.54
CA PRO A 36 6.90 4.89 3.19
C PRO A 36 5.89 5.61 4.09
N SER A 37 6.23 5.76 5.38
CA SER A 37 5.48 6.58 6.34
C SER A 37 6.04 8.01 6.49
N LEU A 38 7.19 8.29 5.89
CA LEU A 38 7.89 9.57 5.98
C LEU A 38 8.12 10.14 4.57
N THR A 39 8.08 11.46 4.46
CA THR A 39 8.53 12.19 3.25
C THR A 39 9.61 13.20 3.63
N PHE A 40 10.58 13.39 2.73
CA PHE A 40 11.64 14.39 2.88
C PHE A 40 11.29 15.57 1.98
N ALA A 41 10.69 16.61 2.55
CA ALA A 41 10.40 17.83 1.80
C ALA A 41 11.63 18.75 1.82
N ASN A 42 12.07 19.20 0.64
CA ASN A 42 12.96 20.35 0.53
C ASN A 42 12.17 21.63 0.84
N SER A 43 11.93 21.93 2.12
CA SER A 43 11.32 23.19 2.54
C SER A 43 12.31 24.35 2.39
N PRO A 44 12.08 25.34 1.51
CA PRO A 44 12.98 26.48 1.35
C PRO A 44 13.07 27.36 2.61
N SER A 45 12.06 27.31 3.49
CA SER A 45 12.00 28.05 4.76
C SER A 45 12.92 27.49 5.87
N LEU A 46 13.42 26.26 5.73
CA LEU A 46 14.33 25.62 6.69
C LEU A 46 15.82 25.86 6.36
N ARG A 47 16.14 26.60 5.29
CA ARG A 47 17.53 26.93 4.90
C ARG A 47 18.35 27.64 5.98
N ARG A 48 17.70 28.18 7.02
CA ARG A 48 18.36 28.90 8.12
C ARG A 48 18.57 28.06 9.39
N ALA A 49 18.00 26.85 9.47
CA ALA A 49 18.13 25.96 10.62
C ALA A 49 18.87 24.69 10.22
N LYS A 50 20.17 24.65 10.52
CA LYS A 50 21.04 23.47 10.69
C LYS A 50 20.60 22.16 10.02
N ARG A 51 21.28 21.79 8.93
CA ARG A 51 21.83 20.44 8.55
C ARG A 51 21.06 19.14 8.91
N ALA A 52 19.77 19.18 9.21
CA ALA A 52 18.93 18.02 9.43
C ALA A 52 17.82 18.03 8.37
N VAL A 53 17.75 16.94 7.59
CA VAL A 53 16.65 16.74 6.64
C VAL A 53 15.39 16.54 7.47
N ALA A 54 14.52 17.57 7.53
CA ALA A 54 13.26 17.45 8.24
C ALA A 54 12.35 16.44 7.51
N SER A 55 12.08 15.31 8.14
CA SER A 55 11.12 14.33 7.64
C SER A 55 9.72 14.66 8.15
N THR A 56 8.73 14.66 7.25
CA THR A 56 7.31 14.84 7.60
C THR A 56 6.60 13.51 7.61
N ILE A 57 5.79 13.27 8.64
CA ILE A 57 4.99 12.05 8.79
C ILE A 57 3.78 12.06 7.85
N LEU A 58 3.63 11.00 7.06
CA LEU A 58 2.50 10.74 6.19
C LEU A 58 1.45 9.92 6.96
N LYS A 59 0.57 10.59 7.71
CA LYS A 59 -0.43 9.94 8.58
C LYS A 59 -1.27 8.86 7.90
N LYS A 60 -1.67 9.05 6.64
CA LYS A 60 -2.42 8.04 5.87
C LYS A 60 -1.55 6.81 5.55
N SER A 61 -0.28 7.02 5.23
CA SER A 61 0.67 5.94 4.99
C SER A 61 0.99 5.16 6.26
N GLU A 62 1.08 5.81 7.42
CA GLU A 62 1.22 5.11 8.70
C GLU A 62 0.04 4.17 8.96
N ARG A 63 -1.19 4.67 8.80
CA ARG A 63 -2.40 3.84 8.93
C ARG A 63 -2.44 2.72 7.89
N ALA A 64 -2.00 2.99 6.66
CA ALA A 64 -1.89 1.97 5.61
C ALA A 64 -0.96 0.83 6.01
N ARG A 65 0.20 1.12 6.62
CA ARG A 65 1.12 0.09 7.12
C ARG A 65 0.47 -0.80 8.18
N LEU A 66 -0.36 -0.23 9.05
CA LEU A 66 -1.11 -1.01 10.03
C LEU A 66 -2.12 -1.95 9.36
N VAL A 67 -2.81 -1.48 8.31
CA VAL A 67 -3.67 -2.34 7.48
C VAL A 67 -2.85 -3.50 6.88
N PHE A 68 -1.72 -3.21 6.25
CA PHE A 68 -0.86 -4.25 5.66
C PHE A 68 -0.37 -5.26 6.70
N SER A 69 0.04 -4.78 7.89
CA SER A 69 0.50 -5.65 8.97
C SER A 69 -0.59 -6.61 9.45
N HIS A 70 -1.82 -6.13 9.64
CA HIS A 70 -2.95 -7.00 10.04
C HIS A 70 -3.34 -7.98 8.94
N LEU A 71 -3.29 -7.57 7.66
CA LEU A 71 -3.55 -8.47 6.54
C LEU A 71 -2.46 -9.54 6.40
N LYS A 72 -1.20 -9.19 6.63
CA LYS A 72 -0.07 -10.15 6.69
C LYS A 72 -0.33 -11.20 7.77
N GLN A 73 -0.60 -10.77 9.00
CA GLN A 73 -0.88 -11.66 10.14
C GLN A 73 -2.08 -12.57 9.88
N PHE A 74 -3.14 -12.05 9.25
CA PHE A 74 -4.28 -12.86 8.85
C PHE A 74 -3.87 -13.99 7.89
N LEU A 75 -3.05 -13.69 6.87
CA LEU A 75 -2.56 -14.71 5.93
C LEU A 75 -1.63 -15.73 6.61
N GLU A 76 -0.81 -15.32 7.58
CA GLU A 76 0.08 -16.23 8.32
C GLU A 76 -0.69 -17.29 9.12
N GLN A 77 -1.91 -16.98 9.54
CA GLN A 77 -2.78 -17.90 10.27
C GLN A 77 -3.54 -18.87 9.34
N LYS A 78 -3.44 -18.70 8.01
CA LYS A 78 -4.15 -19.54 7.03
C LYS A 78 -3.30 -20.73 6.58
N PRO A 79 -3.93 -21.88 6.28
CA PRO A 79 -3.23 -23.08 5.80
C PRO A 79 -2.77 -22.98 4.33
N GLY A 80 -2.54 -21.78 3.79
CA GLY A 80 -2.14 -21.57 2.39
C GLY A 80 -3.30 -21.34 1.40
N PHE A 81 -4.52 -21.15 1.89
CA PHE A 81 -5.65 -20.73 1.06
C PHE A 81 -6.63 -19.83 1.83
N VAL A 82 -7.38 -18.99 1.10
CA VAL A 82 -8.47 -18.15 1.61
C VAL A 82 -9.51 -17.92 0.52
N SER A 83 -10.80 -17.86 0.86
CA SER A 83 -11.84 -17.51 -0.13
C SER A 83 -11.84 -16.00 -0.42
N ALA A 84 -12.27 -15.60 -1.62
CA ALA A 84 -12.36 -14.19 -1.99
C ALA A 84 -13.30 -13.41 -1.05
N GLN A 85 -14.41 -14.02 -0.64
CA GLN A 85 -15.35 -13.41 0.31
C GLN A 85 -14.72 -13.22 1.69
N GLU A 86 -13.99 -14.22 2.19
CA GLU A 86 -13.31 -14.12 3.48
C GLU A 86 -12.22 -13.05 3.46
N TRP A 87 -11.45 -12.99 2.37
CA TRP A 87 -10.46 -11.93 2.14
C TRP A 87 -11.10 -10.54 2.10
N GLN A 88 -12.20 -10.37 1.36
CA GLN A 88 -12.95 -9.12 1.29
C GLN A 88 -13.43 -8.67 2.67
N ASN A 89 -14.09 -9.57 3.41
CA ASN A 89 -14.61 -9.26 4.74
C ASN A 89 -13.48 -8.83 5.70
N GLN A 90 -12.34 -9.54 5.64
CA GLN A 90 -11.18 -9.19 6.46
C GLN A 90 -10.59 -7.83 6.05
N PHE A 91 -10.43 -7.58 4.75
CA PHE A 91 -9.91 -6.31 4.23
C PHE A 91 -10.77 -5.13 4.67
N GLU A 92 -12.09 -5.19 4.44
CA GLU A 92 -13.01 -4.13 4.82
C GLU A 92 -13.05 -3.91 6.34
N SER A 93 -12.96 -4.98 7.13
CA SER A 93 -12.88 -4.92 8.58
C SER A 93 -11.62 -4.19 9.06
N VAL A 94 -10.46 -4.59 8.57
CA VAL A 94 -9.17 -4.00 8.93
C VAL A 94 -9.07 -2.55 8.47
N GLU A 95 -9.51 -2.25 7.24
CA GLU A 95 -9.50 -0.91 6.69
C GLU A 95 -10.37 0.05 7.53
N ARG A 96 -11.52 -0.43 8.02
CA ARG A 96 -12.40 0.32 8.93
C ARG A 96 -11.71 0.62 10.27
N VAL A 97 -11.04 -0.36 10.87
CA VAL A 97 -10.29 -0.18 12.14
C VAL A 97 -9.25 0.94 12.02
N TYR A 98 -8.60 1.05 10.87
CA TYR A 98 -7.57 2.07 10.63
C TYR A 98 -8.09 3.32 9.90
N ALA A 99 -9.40 3.59 10.02
CA ALA A 99 -10.06 4.80 9.56
C ALA A 99 -9.90 5.07 8.05
N HIS A 100 -10.07 4.04 7.23
CA HIS A 100 -10.09 4.10 5.77
C HIS A 100 -8.93 4.90 5.17
N PRO A 101 -7.69 4.42 5.30
CA PRO A 101 -6.52 5.14 4.81
C PRO A 101 -6.46 5.18 3.28
N PHE A 102 -7.15 4.27 2.59
CA PHE A 102 -7.18 4.24 1.14
C PHE A 102 -8.42 4.97 0.60
N PRO A 103 -8.24 5.83 -0.41
CA PRO A 103 -9.38 6.46 -1.08
C PRO A 103 -10.13 5.44 -1.94
N THR A 104 -11.44 5.33 -1.74
CA THR A 104 -12.34 4.49 -2.55
C THR A 104 -12.72 5.17 -3.87
N ASN A 105 -13.01 6.47 -3.82
CA ASN A 105 -13.29 7.32 -4.99
C ASN A 105 -12.15 8.33 -5.21
N ALA A 106 -10.93 7.82 -5.44
CA ALA A 106 -9.78 8.69 -5.62
C ALA A 106 -9.93 9.50 -6.93
N SER A 107 -10.06 10.82 -6.82
CA SER A 107 -9.72 11.69 -7.94
C SER A 107 -8.21 11.60 -8.12
N TRP A 108 -7.80 10.86 -9.15
CA TRP A 108 -6.40 10.80 -9.53
C TRP A 108 -5.89 12.22 -9.73
N GLN A 109 -4.72 12.52 -9.17
CA GLN A 109 -4.06 13.83 -9.33
C GLN A 109 -3.00 13.68 -10.42
N GLN A 110 -1.76 13.38 -10.04
CA GLN A 110 -0.65 13.19 -10.99
C GLN A 110 -0.85 11.97 -11.91
N CYS A 111 -1.71 11.03 -11.51
CA CYS A 111 -2.07 9.87 -12.31
C CYS A 111 -3.39 10.04 -13.09
N GLN A 112 -3.96 11.24 -13.16
CA GLN A 112 -5.16 11.50 -13.95
C GLN A 112 -4.85 11.39 -15.45
N GLY A 113 -5.56 10.53 -16.15
CA GLY A 113 -5.53 10.47 -17.62
C GLY A 113 -6.30 11.63 -18.25
N SER A 114 -6.01 11.90 -19.52
CA SER A 114 -6.82 12.81 -20.35
C SER A 114 -8.23 12.29 -20.62
N SER A 115 -8.43 10.97 -20.51
CA SER A 115 -9.70 10.27 -20.67
C SER A 115 -9.74 9.09 -19.68
N PRO A 116 -10.93 8.61 -19.24
CA PRO A 116 -11.04 7.60 -18.17
C PRO A 116 -10.29 6.29 -18.43
N GLN A 117 -10.09 5.90 -19.69
CA GLN A 117 -9.35 4.70 -20.09
C GLN A 117 -7.81 4.84 -19.97
N PHE A 118 -7.29 6.04 -19.75
CA PHE A 118 -5.85 6.30 -19.67
C PHE A 118 -5.38 6.49 -18.23
N ARG A 119 -4.19 5.97 -17.91
CA ARG A 119 -3.52 6.09 -16.60
C ARG A 119 -4.38 5.54 -15.45
N GLY A 120 -4.62 6.33 -14.40
CA GLY A 120 -5.35 5.93 -13.21
C GLY A 120 -4.60 4.87 -12.40
N TYR A 121 -5.26 3.73 -12.18
CA TYR A 121 -4.75 2.65 -11.35
C TYR A 121 -3.35 2.18 -11.75
N THR A 122 -3.12 1.96 -13.04
CA THR A 122 -1.83 1.47 -13.55
C THR A 122 -0.68 2.43 -13.26
N CYS A 123 -0.89 3.74 -13.43
CA CYS A 123 0.09 4.78 -13.07
C CYS A 123 0.37 4.79 -11.56
N GLY A 124 -0.68 4.70 -10.74
CA GLY A 124 -0.54 4.67 -9.28
C GLY A 124 0.24 3.43 -8.82
N LEU A 125 -0.06 2.27 -9.39
CA LEU A 125 0.61 1.01 -9.07
C LEU A 125 2.10 1.04 -9.44
N TRP A 126 2.45 1.53 -10.63
CA TRP A 126 3.85 1.73 -11.03
C TRP A 126 4.59 2.68 -10.10
N THR A 127 3.95 3.78 -9.72
CA THR A 127 4.52 4.74 -8.76
C THR A 127 4.77 4.08 -7.41
N THR A 128 3.83 3.25 -6.92
CA THR A 128 4.02 2.47 -5.70
C THR A 128 5.21 1.51 -5.81
N PHE A 129 5.35 0.75 -6.90
CA PHE A 129 6.48 -0.16 -7.07
C PHE A 129 7.82 0.57 -7.06
N HIS A 130 7.98 1.65 -7.84
CA HIS A 130 9.19 2.46 -7.80
C HIS A 130 9.48 3.01 -6.40
N THR A 131 8.45 3.46 -5.70
CA THR A 131 8.60 3.98 -4.34
C THR A 131 9.10 2.90 -3.38
N LEU A 132 8.55 1.68 -3.46
CA LEU A 132 8.99 0.54 -2.64
C LEU A 132 10.44 0.15 -2.93
N THR A 133 10.87 0.15 -4.21
CA THR A 133 12.27 -0.16 -4.55
C THR A 133 13.26 0.82 -3.92
N VAL A 134 12.95 2.12 -3.97
CA VAL A 134 13.80 3.16 -3.37
C VAL A 134 13.76 3.05 -1.85
N HIS A 135 12.59 2.84 -1.24
CA HIS A 135 12.47 2.75 0.21
C HIS A 135 13.19 1.53 0.78
N ALA A 136 13.06 0.37 0.13
CA ALA A 136 13.78 -0.83 0.51
C ALA A 136 15.30 -0.62 0.47
N TYR A 137 15.82 0.07 -0.56
CA TYR A 137 17.24 0.46 -0.59
C TYR A 137 17.61 1.40 0.57
N MET A 138 16.78 2.40 0.86
CA MET A 138 17.01 3.32 1.99
C MET A 138 17.05 2.61 3.34
N ASP A 139 16.25 1.55 3.53
CA ASP A 139 16.26 0.76 4.76
C ASP A 139 17.57 -0.02 4.94
N THR A 140 18.28 -0.40 3.86
CA THR A 140 19.60 -1.05 3.95
C THR A 140 20.74 -0.10 4.32
N MET A 141 20.51 1.22 4.23
CA MET A 141 21.51 2.24 4.54
C MET A 141 21.39 2.79 5.98
N LYS A 142 20.41 2.32 6.75
CA LYS A 142 20.25 2.65 8.18
C LYS A 142 21.06 1.69 9.05
#